data_AF-B1TGZ0-F1
#
_entry.id   AF-B1TGZ0-F1
#
_cell.length_a   1.000
_cell.length_b   1.000
_cell.length_c   1.000
_cell.angle_alpha   90.00
_cell.angle_beta   90.00
_cell.angle_gamma   90.00
#
_symmetry.space_group_name_H-M   'P 1'
#
loop_
_entity.id
_entity.type
_entity.pdbx_description
1 polymer ?
#
loop_
_entity_poly.entity_id
_entity_poly.type
_entity_poly.pdbx_seq_one_letter_code
_entity_poly.pdbx_strand_id
1 'polypeptide(L)'
;MQTVLDAARACVKLGVYCTLAYRCIADAVRAASHAGLTAAGLARTLGSASFALATQLLIAAALFTVFDYALVRRRFAKQMRMSRHEVKQEFKQHDGDPRIKQRRRQLQRGLLQRSRSLRGMRGADVLVTNPTHYAIGLRYTPAEMAAPTIVSKGAGEFALRLRKLAFIHRVQIVEAPALARQLFRHGALDTEIPPQLFVATAAIYLRVRRTQEPAQ
;
A
#
# COMPACT_ATOMS: atom_id res chain seq x y z
N MET A 1 -9.16 -1.92 37.49
CA MET A 1 -9.28 -0.46 37.66
C MET A 1 -10.63 0.09 37.17
N GLN A 2 -11.17 -0.36 36.02
CA GLN A 2 -12.50 0.07 35.53
C GLN A 2 -13.64 -0.32 36.48
N THR A 3 -13.60 -1.53 37.02
CA THR A 3 -14.54 -2.04 38.03
C THR A 3 -14.65 -1.14 39.27
N VAL A 4 -13.51 -0.58 39.72
CA VAL A 4 -13.46 0.34 40.89
C VAL A 4 -14.14 1.67 40.55
N LEU A 5 -13.93 2.20 39.34
CA LEU A 5 -14.54 3.46 38.92
C LEU A 5 -16.06 3.35 38.73
N ASP A 6 -16.53 2.21 38.24
CA ASP A 6 -17.96 1.98 38.05
C ASP A 6 -18.67 1.76 39.39
N ALA A 7 -18.02 1.05 40.33
CA ALA A 7 -18.48 0.95 41.71
C ALA A 7 -18.57 2.32 42.40
N ALA A 8 -17.55 3.18 42.26
CA ALA A 8 -17.56 4.52 42.83
C ALA A 8 -18.73 5.39 42.32
N ARG A 9 -19.04 5.31 41.01
CA ARG A 9 -20.19 6.03 40.42
C ARG A 9 -21.52 5.51 40.96
N ALA A 10 -21.65 4.19 41.14
CA ALA A 10 -22.86 3.60 41.71
C ALA A 10 -23.06 4.08 43.15
N CYS A 11 -22.01 4.11 43.98
CA CYS A 11 -22.06 4.66 45.33
C CYS A 11 -22.50 6.13 45.34
N VAL A 12 -21.99 6.96 44.43
CA VAL A 12 -22.38 8.38 44.34
C VAL A 12 -23.86 8.52 43.98
N LYS A 13 -24.37 7.78 43.00
CA LYS A 13 -25.80 7.83 42.62
C LYS A 13 -26.70 7.37 43.76
N LEU A 14 -26.33 6.26 44.41
CA LEU A 14 -27.06 5.74 45.57
C LEU A 14 -27.10 6.78 46.69
N GLY A 15 -25.96 7.40 47.00
CA GLY A 15 -25.89 8.48 47.99
C GLY A 15 -26.81 9.66 47.65
N VAL A 16 -26.85 10.08 46.38
CA VAL A 16 -27.75 11.15 45.92
C VAL A 16 -29.23 10.75 46.06
N TYR A 17 -29.61 9.54 45.64
CA TYR A 17 -30.98 9.05 45.78
C TYR A 17 -31.40 8.90 47.25
N CYS A 18 -30.54 8.35 48.10
CA CYS A 18 -30.80 8.25 49.54
C CYS A 18 -30.99 9.64 50.16
N THR A 19 -30.17 10.62 49.76
CA THR A 19 -30.28 12.00 50.27
C THR A 19 -31.58 12.67 49.82
N LEU A 20 -31.99 12.50 48.55
CA LEU A 20 -33.25 13.03 48.03
C LEU A 20 -34.45 12.38 48.71
N ALA A 21 -34.46 11.06 48.84
CA ALA A 21 -35.51 10.33 49.53
C ALA A 21 -35.61 10.75 51.01
N TYR A 22 -34.49 10.83 51.72
CA TYR A 22 -34.45 11.27 53.11
C TYR A 22 -35.01 12.68 53.29
N ARG A 23 -34.61 13.64 52.45
CA ARG A 23 -35.12 15.01 52.50
C ARG A 23 -36.63 15.07 52.25
N CYS A 24 -37.10 14.37 51.22
CA CYS A 24 -38.52 14.36 50.89
C CYS A 24 -39.36 13.73 52.01
N ILE A 25 -38.88 12.66 52.64
CA ILE A 25 -39.57 12.03 53.79
C ILE A 25 -39.56 12.98 54.99
N ALA A 26 -38.42 13.61 55.30
CA ALA A 26 -38.32 14.57 56.40
C ALA A 26 -39.24 15.78 56.19
N ASP A 27 -39.37 16.28 54.96
CA ASP A 27 -40.26 17.37 54.59
C ASP A 27 -41.74 16.93 54.70
N ALA A 28 -42.07 15.72 54.27
CA ALA A 28 -43.40 15.15 54.41
C ALA A 28 -43.82 14.97 55.88
N VAL A 29 -42.92 14.48 56.73
CA VAL A 29 -43.16 14.32 58.18
C VAL A 29 -43.33 15.68 58.86
N ARG A 30 -42.49 16.67 58.53
CA ARG A 30 -42.62 18.05 59.04
C ARG A 30 -43.92 18.72 58.60
N ALA A 31 -44.35 18.50 57.35
CA ALA A 31 -45.63 19.01 56.85
C ALA A 31 -46.82 18.35 57.57
N ALA A 32 -46.72 17.05 57.87
CA ALA A 32 -47.74 16.31 58.60
C ALA A 32 -47.84 16.71 60.08
N SER A 33 -46.73 17.12 60.73
CA SER A 33 -46.74 17.55 62.13
C SER A 33 -47.41 18.91 62.37
N HIS A 34 -47.51 19.77 61.35
CA HIS A 34 -48.14 21.09 61.44
C HIS A 34 -49.59 21.13 60.94
N ALA A 35 -50.02 20.14 60.15
CA ALA A 35 -51.40 20.00 59.72
C ALA A 35 -52.18 19.19 60.76
N GLY A 36 -53.28 19.73 61.29
CA GLY A 36 -54.17 18.97 62.18
C GLY A 36 -54.57 17.63 61.55
N LEU A 37 -54.60 16.57 62.38
CA LEU A 37 -54.80 15.15 62.00
C LEU A 37 -56.20 14.87 61.43
N THR A 38 -56.50 15.45 60.26
CA THR A 38 -57.68 15.14 59.48
C THR A 38 -57.31 14.11 58.41
N ALA A 39 -58.15 13.09 58.21
CA ALA A 39 -57.90 12.03 57.23
C ALA A 39 -57.69 12.59 55.80
N ALA A 40 -58.43 13.64 55.44
CA ALA A 40 -58.30 14.32 54.16
C ALA A 40 -56.99 15.12 54.03
N GLY A 41 -56.50 15.73 55.12
CA GLY A 41 -55.23 16.44 55.16
C GLY A 41 -54.04 15.51 54.96
N LEU A 42 -54.05 14.36 55.64
CA LEU A 42 -53.02 13.32 55.51
C LEU A 42 -52.97 12.73 54.10
N ALA A 43 -54.12 12.44 53.49
CA ALA A 43 -54.17 11.91 52.12
C ALA A 43 -53.55 12.90 51.10
N ARG A 44 -53.80 14.20 51.27
CA ARG A 44 -53.24 15.25 50.39
C ARG A 44 -51.74 15.44 50.58
N THR A 45 -51.23 15.42 51.82
CA THR A 45 -49.79 15.56 52.08
C THR A 45 -49.01 14.34 51.60
N LEU A 46 -49.53 13.13 51.80
CA LEU A 46 -48.94 11.89 51.27
C LEU A 46 -48.91 11.88 49.74
N GLY A 47 -50.00 12.28 49.08
CA GLY A 47 -50.08 12.33 47.62
C GLY A 47 -49.11 13.33 47.01
N SER A 48 -49.06 14.55 47.55
CA SER A 48 -48.14 15.59 47.07
C SER A 48 -46.66 15.25 47.34
N ALA A 49 -46.35 14.67 48.51
CA ALA A 49 -45.00 14.20 48.82
C ALA A 49 -44.56 13.05 47.90
N SER A 50 -45.44 12.09 47.62
CA SER A 50 -45.15 10.97 46.71
C SER A 50 -44.88 11.47 45.28
N PHE A 51 -45.66 12.42 44.80
CA PHE A 51 -45.47 13.03 43.49
C PHE A 51 -44.17 13.86 43.42
N ALA A 52 -43.86 14.63 44.47
CA ALA A 52 -42.60 15.38 44.57
C ALA A 52 -41.39 14.45 44.58
N LEU A 53 -41.44 13.35 45.32
CA LEU A 53 -40.38 12.35 45.36
C LEU A 53 -40.18 11.71 43.98
N ALA A 54 -41.26 11.27 43.33
CA ALA A 54 -41.21 10.64 42.02
C ALA A 54 -40.60 11.57 40.96
N THR A 55 -41.01 12.83 40.93
CA THR A 55 -40.48 13.84 40.00
C THR A 55 -39.01 14.15 40.27
N GLN A 56 -38.59 14.31 41.54
CA GLN A 56 -37.18 14.52 41.89
C GLN A 56 -36.28 13.33 41.52
N LEU A 57 -36.73 12.10 41.77
CA LEU A 57 -35.99 10.90 41.38
C LEU A 57 -35.90 10.76 39.86
N LEU A 58 -36.97 11.05 39.12
CA LEU A 58 -36.97 11.03 37.66
C LEU A 58 -35.99 12.05 37.07
N ILE A 59 -35.97 13.28 37.59
CA ILE A 59 -35.03 14.31 37.15
C ILE A 59 -33.59 13.88 37.43
N ALA A 60 -33.31 13.38 38.65
CA ALA A 60 -31.99 12.89 39.01
C ALA A 60 -31.55 11.71 38.12
N ALA A 61 -32.45 10.76 37.84
CA ALA A 61 -32.19 9.64 36.95
C ALA A 61 -31.92 10.09 35.51
N ALA A 62 -32.67 11.06 34.99
CA ALA A 62 -32.46 11.62 33.67
C ALA A 62 -31.07 12.28 33.56
N LEU A 63 -30.69 13.09 34.55
CA LEU A 63 -29.37 13.75 34.60
C LEU A 63 -28.22 12.72 34.64
N PHE A 64 -28.33 11.70 35.49
CA PHE A 64 -27.32 10.65 35.56
C PHE A 64 -27.21 9.86 34.26
N THR A 65 -28.33 9.56 33.61
CA THR A 65 -28.36 8.82 32.33
C THR A 65 -27.65 9.60 31.23
N VAL A 66 -27.92 10.91 31.11
CA VAL A 66 -27.25 11.78 30.13
C VAL A 66 -25.75 11.83 30.37
N PHE A 67 -25.32 11.98 31.62
CA PHE A 67 -23.91 12.05 31.98
C PHE A 67 -23.17 10.73 31.71
N ASP A 68 -23.76 9.59 32.10
CA ASP A 68 -23.21 8.27 31.82
C ASP A 68 -23.08 8.01 30.33
N TYR A 69 -24.12 8.33 29.55
CA TYR A 69 -24.10 8.16 28.10
C TYR A 69 -22.97 8.95 27.45
N ALA A 70 -22.78 10.22 27.85
CA ALA A 70 -21.70 11.06 27.33
C ALA A 70 -20.32 10.47 27.63
N LEU A 71 -20.11 9.94 28.84
CA LEU A 71 -18.85 9.31 29.24
C LEU A 71 -18.59 8.00 28.49
N VAL A 72 -19.60 7.15 28.35
CA VAL A 72 -19.53 5.88 27.61
C VAL A 72 -19.22 6.17 26.14
N ARG A 73 -19.94 7.10 25.50
CA ARG A 73 -19.71 7.51 24.11
C ARG A 73 -18.28 7.99 23.89
N ARG A 74 -17.75 8.81 24.81
CA ARG A 74 -16.35 9.27 24.73
C ARG A 74 -15.34 8.13 24.89
N ARG A 75 -15.59 7.17 25.77
CA ARG A 75 -14.71 5.99 25.96
C ARG A 75 -14.74 5.09 24.73
N PHE A 76 -15.93 4.79 24.23
CA PHE A 76 -16.12 3.97 23.05
C PHE A 76 -15.45 4.59 21.81
N ALA A 77 -15.64 5.90 21.61
CA ALA A 77 -14.96 6.65 20.55
C ALA A 77 -13.42 6.62 20.68
N LYS A 78 -12.87 6.55 21.90
CA LYS A 78 -11.43 6.39 22.11
C LYS A 78 -10.96 4.96 21.82
N GLN A 79 -11.75 3.95 22.18
CA GLN A 79 -11.43 2.53 21.96
C GLN A 79 -11.49 2.15 20.46
N MET A 80 -12.39 2.74 19.70
CA MET A 80 -12.48 2.53 18.24
C MET A 80 -11.36 3.20 17.44
N ARG A 81 -10.44 3.92 18.08
CA ARG A 81 -9.31 4.52 17.37
C ARG A 81 -8.28 3.43 17.12
N MET A 82 -7.97 3.20 15.86
CA MET A 82 -6.86 2.34 15.50
C MET A 82 -5.55 2.87 16.07
N SER A 83 -4.73 1.97 16.58
CA SER A 83 -3.37 2.29 16.98
C SER A 83 -2.51 2.60 15.74
N ARG A 84 -1.42 3.38 15.93
CA ARG A 84 -0.44 3.60 14.85
C ARG A 84 0.15 2.29 14.32
N HIS A 85 0.18 1.24 15.15
CA HIS A 85 0.65 -0.08 14.77
C HIS A 85 -0.36 -0.80 13.87
N GLU A 86 -1.65 -0.77 14.24
CA GLU A 86 -2.75 -1.36 13.44
C GLU A 86 -2.87 -0.70 12.08
N VAL A 87 -2.83 0.64 12.00
CA VAL A 87 -2.88 1.37 10.71
C VAL A 87 -1.73 0.93 9.78
N LYS A 88 -0.53 0.75 10.34
CA LYS A 88 0.64 0.32 9.58
C LYS A 88 0.53 -1.15 9.13
N GLN A 89 -0.10 -2.00 9.93
CA GLN A 89 -0.38 -3.39 9.56
C GLN A 89 -1.47 -3.49 8.49
N GLU A 90 -2.58 -2.76 8.62
CA GLU A 90 -3.63 -2.68 7.59
C GLU A 90 -3.05 -2.24 6.26
N PHE A 91 -2.22 -1.19 6.24
CA PHE A 91 -1.58 -0.71 5.02
C PHE A 91 -0.73 -1.79 4.34
N LYS A 92 0.00 -2.60 5.13
CA LYS A 92 0.78 -3.73 4.61
C LYS A 92 -0.09 -4.88 4.10
N GLN A 93 -1.24 -5.13 4.73
CA GLN A 93 -2.14 -6.22 4.34
C GLN A 93 -2.97 -5.86 3.10
N HIS A 94 -3.43 -4.62 2.98
CA HIS A 94 -4.23 -4.15 1.84
C HIS A 94 -3.40 -3.92 0.57
N ASP A 95 -2.26 -3.22 0.66
CA ASP A 95 -1.44 -2.86 -0.51
C ASP A 95 -0.30 -3.85 -0.80
N GLY A 96 -0.03 -4.77 0.14
CA GLY A 96 1.11 -5.69 0.10
C GLY A 96 2.45 -5.01 0.38
N ASP A 97 3.53 -5.81 0.45
CA ASP A 97 4.87 -5.27 0.67
C ASP A 97 5.36 -4.51 -0.58
N PRO A 98 5.70 -3.21 -0.47
CA PRO A 98 6.23 -2.42 -1.60
C PRO A 98 7.48 -3.06 -2.23
N ARG A 99 8.30 -3.79 -1.46
CA ARG A 99 9.46 -4.54 -1.96
C ARG A 99 9.05 -5.65 -2.91
N ILE A 100 7.97 -6.36 -2.60
CA ILE A 100 7.43 -7.42 -3.47
C ILE A 100 6.86 -6.81 -4.76
N LYS A 101 6.13 -5.69 -4.65
CA LYS A 101 5.61 -4.96 -5.82
C LYS A 101 6.73 -4.50 -6.74
N GLN A 102 7.80 -3.94 -6.19
CA GLN A 102 8.98 -3.52 -6.94
C GLN A 102 9.69 -4.71 -7.58
N ARG A 103 9.87 -5.82 -6.83
CA ARG A 103 10.49 -7.04 -7.34
C ARG A 103 9.70 -7.63 -8.51
N ARG A 104 8.37 -7.70 -8.40
CA ARG A 104 7.49 -8.16 -9.48
C ARG A 104 7.63 -7.30 -10.73
N ARG A 105 7.64 -5.97 -10.57
CA ARG A 105 7.85 -5.03 -11.69
C ARG A 105 9.22 -5.21 -12.35
N GLN A 106 10.28 -5.43 -11.57
CA GLN A 106 11.62 -5.71 -12.11
C GLN A 106 11.64 -7.01 -12.92
N LEU A 107 11.04 -8.09 -12.41
CA LEU A 107 10.95 -9.36 -13.13
C LEU A 107 10.15 -9.23 -14.43
N GLN A 108 8.99 -8.56 -14.39
CA GLN A 108 8.17 -8.29 -15.58
C GLN A 108 8.96 -7.51 -16.64
N ARG A 109 9.68 -6.45 -16.25
CA ARG A 109 10.55 -5.70 -17.17
C ARG A 109 11.63 -6.58 -17.79
N GLY A 110 12.29 -7.42 -16.99
CA GLY A 110 13.31 -8.35 -17.48
C GLY A 110 12.76 -9.37 -18.49
N LEU A 111 11.58 -9.93 -18.24
CA LEU A 111 10.90 -10.85 -19.16
C LEU A 111 10.51 -10.18 -20.47
N LEU A 112 9.97 -8.96 -20.40
CA LEU A 112 9.61 -8.18 -21.59
C LEU A 112 10.83 -7.85 -22.45
N GLN A 113 11.94 -7.43 -21.84
CA GLN A 113 13.19 -7.15 -22.56
C GLN A 113 13.74 -8.41 -23.25
N ARG A 114 13.69 -9.57 -22.58
CA ARG A 114 14.09 -10.86 -23.18
C ARG A 114 13.19 -11.23 -24.36
N SER A 115 11.87 -11.11 -24.20
CA SER A 115 10.90 -11.39 -25.27
C SER A 115 11.14 -10.49 -26.50
N ARG A 116 11.36 -9.19 -26.29
CA ARG A 116 11.72 -8.25 -27.36
C ARG A 116 13.03 -8.62 -28.04
N SER A 117 14.07 -8.93 -27.26
CA SER A 117 15.36 -9.34 -27.80
C SER A 117 15.28 -10.60 -28.66
N LEU A 118 14.44 -11.57 -28.30
CA LEU A 118 14.19 -12.75 -29.13
C LEU A 118 13.52 -12.37 -30.46
N ARG A 119 12.50 -11.51 -30.42
CA ARG A 119 11.80 -11.05 -31.65
C ARG A 119 12.70 -10.23 -32.56
N GLY A 120 13.48 -9.30 -32.00
CA GLY A 120 14.37 -8.42 -32.75
C GLY A 120 15.48 -9.18 -33.50
N MET A 121 15.82 -10.40 -33.07
CA MET A 121 16.82 -11.23 -33.75
C MET A 121 16.43 -11.63 -35.17
N ARG A 122 15.14 -11.68 -35.49
CA ARG A 122 14.68 -11.96 -36.86
C ARG A 122 15.05 -10.89 -37.87
N GLY A 123 15.19 -9.63 -37.42
CA GLY A 123 15.51 -8.49 -38.26
C GLY A 123 16.90 -7.92 -38.01
N ALA A 124 17.79 -8.68 -37.36
CA ALA A 124 19.17 -8.26 -37.14
C ALA A 124 20.02 -8.57 -38.37
N ASP A 125 20.93 -7.67 -38.75
CA ASP A 125 21.87 -7.92 -39.84
C ASP A 125 23.11 -8.67 -39.32
N VAL A 126 23.57 -8.26 -38.13
CA VAL A 126 24.76 -8.81 -37.50
C VAL A 126 24.55 -9.03 -36.00
N LEU A 127 25.08 -10.15 -35.49
CA LEU A 127 25.17 -10.49 -34.09
C LEU A 127 26.61 -10.31 -33.61
N VAL A 128 26.87 -9.28 -32.81
CA VAL A 128 28.17 -9.05 -32.16
C VAL A 128 28.24 -9.82 -30.86
N THR A 129 29.28 -10.63 -30.68
CA THR A 129 29.40 -11.53 -29.52
C THR A 129 30.69 -11.31 -28.73
N ASN A 130 30.59 -11.45 -27.41
CA ASN A 130 31.69 -11.79 -26.51
C ASN A 130 31.42 -13.24 -26.06
N PRO A 131 32.28 -14.22 -26.41
CA PRO A 131 32.01 -15.63 -26.15
C PRO A 131 31.48 -15.86 -24.74
N THR A 132 30.47 -16.74 -24.64
CA THR A 132 29.71 -17.13 -23.42
C THR A 132 29.10 -16.01 -22.56
N HIS A 133 29.46 -14.74 -22.78
CA HIS A 133 29.12 -13.63 -21.90
C HIS A 133 28.07 -12.68 -22.48
N TYR A 134 28.21 -12.24 -23.74
CA TYR A 134 27.31 -11.25 -24.35
C TYR A 134 26.98 -11.56 -25.81
N ALA A 135 25.74 -11.29 -26.20
CA ALA A 135 25.30 -11.31 -27.59
C ALA A 135 24.41 -10.10 -27.87
N ILE A 136 24.72 -9.34 -28.92
CA ILE A 136 24.05 -8.09 -29.27
C ILE A 136 23.74 -8.08 -30.75
N GLY A 137 22.45 -8.05 -31.08
CA GLY A 137 21.97 -7.93 -32.46
C GLY A 137 21.88 -6.47 -32.86
N LEU A 138 22.47 -6.13 -33.99
CA LEU A 138 22.43 -4.81 -34.59
C LEU A 138 21.64 -4.87 -35.91
N ARG A 139 20.88 -3.82 -36.17
CA ARG A 139 20.18 -3.58 -37.43
C ARG A 139 20.55 -2.20 -37.96
N TYR A 140 20.85 -2.10 -39.24
CA TYR A 140 21.20 -0.86 -39.90
C TYR A 140 20.62 -0.80 -41.30
N THR A 141 19.77 0.20 -41.54
CA THR A 141 19.20 0.49 -42.86
C THR A 141 19.81 1.80 -43.36
N PRO A 142 20.76 1.76 -44.33
CA PRO A 142 21.53 2.94 -44.73
C PRO A 142 20.70 4.13 -45.22
N ALA A 143 19.52 3.87 -45.80
CA ALA A 143 18.64 4.89 -46.35
C ALA A 143 17.82 5.66 -45.29
N GLU A 144 17.68 5.09 -44.08
CA GLU A 144 16.70 5.57 -43.09
C GLU A 144 17.32 5.88 -41.71
N MET A 145 18.50 5.32 -41.41
CA MET A 145 19.07 5.34 -40.06
C MET A 145 20.39 6.12 -40.02
N ALA A 146 20.52 7.04 -39.06
CA ALA A 146 21.75 7.76 -38.80
C ALA A 146 22.82 6.86 -38.17
N ALA A 147 22.40 5.89 -37.35
CA ALA A 147 23.27 4.89 -36.75
C ALA A 147 22.58 3.52 -36.60
N PRO A 148 23.34 2.41 -36.54
CA PRO A 148 22.78 1.10 -36.24
C PRO A 148 21.99 1.08 -34.93
N THR A 149 20.85 0.39 -34.93
CA THR A 149 19.98 0.21 -33.76
C THR A 149 20.23 -1.14 -33.10
N ILE A 150 20.22 -1.18 -31.76
CA ILE A 150 20.32 -2.42 -31.00
C ILE A 150 18.95 -3.10 -30.94
N VAL A 151 18.74 -4.11 -31.77
CA VAL A 151 17.46 -4.85 -31.84
C VAL A 151 17.39 -6.04 -30.88
N SER A 152 18.54 -6.50 -30.38
CA SER A 152 18.59 -7.62 -29.44
C SER A 152 19.79 -7.52 -28.51
N LYS A 153 19.59 -7.92 -27.26
CA LYS A 153 20.64 -7.85 -26.25
C LYS A 153 20.47 -8.97 -25.23
N GLY A 154 21.54 -9.70 -24.96
CA GLY A 154 21.53 -10.77 -23.97
C GLY A 154 22.88 -11.02 -23.31
N ALA A 155 22.82 -11.63 -22.13
CA ALA A 155 24.00 -12.01 -21.34
C ALA A 155 23.91 -13.45 -20.84
N GLY A 156 25.07 -14.06 -20.58
CA GLY A 156 25.20 -15.41 -20.03
C GLY A 156 24.44 -16.46 -20.86
N GLU A 157 23.64 -17.30 -20.19
CA GLU A 157 22.85 -18.35 -20.85
C GLU A 157 21.92 -17.79 -21.94
N PHE A 158 21.36 -16.59 -21.75
CA PHE A 158 20.50 -15.97 -22.75
C PHE A 158 21.28 -15.55 -24.01
N ALA A 159 22.56 -15.18 -23.88
CA ALA A 159 23.41 -14.90 -25.04
C ALA A 159 23.65 -16.17 -25.88
N LEU A 160 23.80 -17.33 -25.25
CA LEU A 160 23.89 -18.62 -25.95
C LEU A 160 22.61 -18.92 -26.74
N ARG A 161 21.44 -18.63 -26.17
CA ARG A 161 20.15 -18.77 -26.87
C ARG A 161 20.05 -17.83 -28.08
N LEU A 162 20.47 -16.57 -27.93
CA LEU A 162 20.49 -15.61 -29.05
C LEU A 162 21.43 -16.06 -30.18
N ARG A 163 22.59 -16.65 -29.87
CA ARG A 163 23.49 -17.22 -30.89
C ARG A 163 22.84 -18.38 -31.66
N LYS A 164 22.15 -19.29 -30.96
CA LYS A 164 21.38 -20.37 -31.60
C LYS A 164 20.30 -19.79 -32.53
N LEU A 165 19.61 -18.74 -32.08
CA LEU A 165 18.56 -18.08 -32.85
C LEU A 165 19.12 -17.33 -34.08
N ALA A 166 20.27 -16.68 -33.94
CA ALA A 166 20.97 -16.04 -35.05
C ALA A 166 21.37 -17.06 -36.13
N PHE A 167 21.84 -18.24 -35.74
CA PHE A 167 22.12 -19.33 -36.68
C PHE A 167 20.87 -19.76 -37.46
N ILE A 168 19.73 -19.94 -36.76
CA ILE A 168 18.45 -20.30 -37.38
C ILE A 168 17.98 -19.22 -38.37
N HIS A 169 18.11 -17.95 -38.01
CA HIS A 169 17.70 -16.83 -38.86
C HIS A 169 18.77 -16.37 -39.86
N ARG A 170 19.89 -17.10 -39.98
CA ARG A 170 21.02 -16.77 -40.87
C ARG A 170 21.59 -15.37 -40.67
N VAL A 171 21.53 -14.88 -39.42
CA VAL A 171 22.15 -13.62 -39.01
C VAL A 171 23.66 -13.84 -38.87
N GLN A 172 24.47 -12.95 -39.45
CA GLN A 172 25.93 -13.08 -39.42
C GLN A 172 26.46 -12.90 -38.00
N ILE A 173 27.25 -13.86 -37.51
CA ILE A 173 27.81 -13.82 -36.16
C ILE A 173 29.25 -13.32 -36.25
N VAL A 174 29.54 -12.22 -35.58
CA VAL A 174 30.89 -11.63 -35.51
C VAL A 174 31.36 -11.60 -34.07
N GLU A 175 32.57 -12.11 -33.85
CA GLU A 175 33.20 -12.09 -32.53
C GLU A 175 33.97 -10.78 -32.34
N ALA A 176 33.54 -9.96 -31.40
CA ALA A 176 34.22 -8.73 -31.02
C ALA A 176 34.02 -8.46 -29.52
N PRO A 177 34.80 -9.11 -28.63
CA PRO A 177 34.57 -9.11 -27.20
C PRO A 177 34.54 -7.71 -26.56
N ALA A 178 35.46 -6.83 -26.97
CA ALA A 178 35.55 -5.46 -26.45
C ALA A 178 34.31 -4.62 -26.81
N LEU A 179 33.90 -4.66 -28.09
CA LEU A 179 32.72 -3.95 -28.58
C LEU A 179 31.44 -4.49 -27.95
N ALA A 180 31.27 -5.81 -27.87
CA ALA A 180 30.12 -6.43 -27.23
C ALA A 180 29.96 -6.02 -25.75
N ARG A 181 31.05 -5.91 -24.98
CA ARG A 181 31.02 -5.42 -23.60
C ARG A 181 30.59 -3.95 -23.53
N GLN A 182 31.07 -3.11 -24.44
CA GLN A 182 30.73 -1.68 -24.46
C GLN A 182 29.29 -1.46 -24.89
N LEU A 183 28.83 -2.11 -25.96
CA LEU A 183 27.44 -2.09 -26.40
C LEU A 183 26.50 -2.64 -25.31
N PHE A 184 26.92 -3.67 -24.56
CA PHE A 184 26.09 -4.19 -23.46
C PHE A 184 25.98 -3.19 -22.31
N ARG A 185 27.03 -2.43 -22.00
CA ARG A 185 27.01 -1.48 -20.88
C ARG A 185 26.33 -0.16 -21.24
N HIS A 186 26.58 0.37 -22.43
CA HIS A 186 26.16 1.73 -22.80
C HIS A 186 24.96 1.76 -23.76
N GLY A 187 24.66 0.66 -24.45
CA GLY A 187 23.55 0.58 -25.40
C GLY A 187 22.24 0.14 -24.75
N ALA A 188 21.14 0.80 -25.07
CA ALA A 188 19.78 0.40 -24.72
C ALA A 188 19.15 -0.43 -25.85
N LEU A 189 18.21 -1.32 -25.51
CA LEU A 189 17.45 -2.08 -26.50
C LEU A 189 16.49 -1.13 -27.25
N ASP A 190 16.29 -1.38 -28.55
CA ASP A 190 15.46 -0.57 -29.44
C ASP A 190 15.93 0.89 -29.56
N THR A 191 17.23 1.14 -29.37
CA THR A 191 17.84 2.48 -29.45
C THR A 191 19.09 2.44 -30.34
N GLU A 192 19.39 3.56 -30.98
CA GLU A 192 20.65 3.75 -31.72
C GLU A 192 21.87 3.56 -30.80
N ILE A 193 22.97 3.07 -31.39
CA ILE A 193 24.21 2.90 -30.65
C ILE A 193 24.75 4.27 -30.17
N PRO A 194 25.49 4.33 -29.05
CA PRO A 194 26.15 5.56 -28.62
C PRO A 194 27.21 6.05 -29.62
N PRO A 195 27.40 7.37 -29.80
CA PRO A 195 28.37 7.95 -30.75
C PRO A 195 29.81 7.41 -30.60
N GLN A 196 30.24 7.20 -29.36
CA GLN A 196 31.56 6.66 -29.02
C GLN A 196 31.84 5.25 -29.60
N LEU A 197 30.79 4.52 -30.02
CA LEU A 197 30.92 3.17 -30.58
C LEU A 197 30.76 3.12 -32.10
N PHE A 198 30.50 4.26 -32.75
CA PHE A 198 30.23 4.33 -34.20
C PHE A 198 31.36 3.75 -35.03
N VAL A 199 32.60 4.15 -34.77
CA VAL A 199 33.78 3.71 -35.53
C VAL A 199 33.96 2.19 -35.42
N ALA A 200 33.87 1.66 -34.20
CA ALA A 200 34.02 0.23 -33.95
C ALA A 200 32.90 -0.59 -34.59
N THR A 201 31.65 -0.11 -34.53
CA THR A 201 30.52 -0.78 -35.18
C THR A 201 30.60 -0.70 -36.71
N ALA A 202 31.00 0.44 -37.28
CA ALA A 202 31.18 0.61 -38.72
C ALA A 202 32.22 -0.37 -39.27
N ALA A 203 33.34 -0.56 -38.55
CA ALA A 203 34.35 -1.55 -38.92
C ALA A 203 33.79 -2.98 -39.01
N ILE A 204 32.86 -3.36 -38.11
CA ILE A 204 32.18 -4.66 -38.18
C ILE A 204 31.30 -4.76 -39.43
N TYR A 205 30.49 -3.75 -39.73
CA TYR A 205 29.64 -3.76 -40.93
C TYR A 205 30.48 -3.80 -42.23
N LEU A 206 31.59 -3.06 -42.29
CA LEU A 206 32.53 -3.12 -43.42
C LEU A 206 33.16 -4.51 -43.55
N ARG A 207 33.55 -5.13 -42.44
CA ARG A 207 34.10 -6.49 -42.44
C ARG A 207 33.08 -7.50 -42.95
N VAL A 208 31.84 -7.44 -42.46
CA VAL A 208 30.74 -8.33 -42.90
C VAL A 208 30.46 -8.16 -44.39
N ARG A 209 30.40 -6.93 -44.89
CA ARG A 209 30.18 -6.64 -46.31
C ARG A 209 31.27 -7.23 -47.21
N ARG A 210 32.55 -7.10 -46.82
CA ARG A 210 33.67 -7.70 -47.57
C ARG A 210 33.60 -9.22 -47.66
N THR A 211 33.02 -9.89 -46.66
CA THR A 211 32.83 -11.36 -46.70
C THR A 211 31.66 -11.77 -47.59
N GLN A 212 30.79 -10.84 -47.98
CA GLN A 212 29.61 -11.09 -48.82
C GLN A 212 29.85 -10.75 -50.29
N GLU A 213 30.80 -9.87 -50.61
CA GLU A 213 31.24 -9.63 -51.98
C GLU A 213 32.16 -10.80 -52.42
N PRO A 214 31.75 -11.65 -53.37
CA PRO A 214 32.64 -12.67 -53.91
C PRO A 214 33.82 -11.97 -54.60
N ALA A 215 35.04 -12.45 -54.33
CA ALA A 215 36.22 -12.02 -55.06
C ALA A 215 35.96 -12.21 -56.56
N GLN A 216 35.84 -11.09 -57.27
CA GLN A 216 35.88 -11.05 -58.73
C GLN A 216 37.30 -11.27 -59.19
#